data_AF-A0A6J1RDK5-F1
#
_entry.id   AF-A0A6J1RDK5-F1
#
_cell.length_a   1.000
_cell.length_b   1.000
_cell.length_c   1.000
_cell.angle_alpha   90.00
_cell.angle_beta   90.00
_cell.angle_gamma   90.00
#
_symmetry.space_group_name_H-M   'P 1'
#
loop_
_entity.id
_entity.type
_entity.pdbx_description
1 polymer ?
#
loop_
_entity_poly.entity_id
_entity_poly.type
_entity_poly.pdbx_seq_one_letter_code
_entity_poly.pdbx_strand_id
1 'polypeptide(L)'
;MWSRTRLFLLASTLALLIGTRVTRSQRPRLGGAVNVFSRYGYLSISMRVVPRNDTETWIFREPTLDVFKNSTPLPPKLRQSSKSGIAVFDGDFHMEFCDNIRQLLQAYFRDFTFEKLERPWRAFTGSWSKTAIARHLGINSSFITGDHCYVLVRVARFRDNQRLAGTAETLVLDDSVLRQTENVSVNDTASVVRFIRNFGSHYIASYVTGNSLYQVFVYSPQVYSRIKERLKTQGVSELSAVELSNYFSPWYAEHMGSIQSASGNRSVEAWAVQRLRVQYYIFTYASLLKLHGDTALLKQLDSLLGDEALLQLQLRTLAPAFKDPKRRQWFLEVIDNYFKLWEVNM
;
A
#
# COMPACT_ATOMS: atom_id res chain seq x y z
N MET A 1 17.63 30.59 -47.08
CA MET A 1 16.89 29.35 -46.72
C MET A 1 17.54 28.59 -45.54
N TRP A 2 17.89 29.26 -44.43
CA TRP A 2 18.72 28.64 -43.37
C TRP A 2 18.23 28.83 -41.92
N SER A 3 17.03 29.38 -41.70
CA SER A 3 16.48 29.59 -40.34
C SER A 3 15.50 28.50 -39.89
N ARG A 4 14.75 27.89 -40.81
CA ARG A 4 13.74 26.86 -40.47
C ARG A 4 14.37 25.57 -39.97
N THR A 5 15.45 25.10 -40.58
CA THR A 5 16.15 23.87 -40.19
C THR A 5 16.80 23.98 -38.80
N ARG A 6 17.31 25.15 -38.42
CA ARG A 6 17.86 25.38 -37.07
C ARG A 6 16.77 25.39 -36.00
N LEU A 7 15.60 25.96 -36.29
CA LEU A 7 14.46 25.92 -35.35
C LEU A 7 13.89 24.51 -35.17
N PHE A 8 13.81 23.72 -36.24
CA PHE A 8 13.40 22.31 -36.14
C PHE A 8 14.43 21.45 -35.38
N LEU A 9 15.73 21.68 -35.58
CA LEU A 9 16.80 21.00 -34.84
C LEU A 9 16.83 21.42 -33.36
N LEU A 10 16.57 22.69 -33.04
CA LEU A 10 16.46 23.18 -31.67
C LEU A 10 15.20 22.64 -30.97
N ALA A 11 14.07 22.57 -31.67
CA ALA A 11 12.84 21.98 -31.13
C ALA A 11 12.96 20.46 -30.96
N SER A 12 13.63 19.75 -31.87
CA SER A 12 13.85 18.30 -31.75
C SER A 12 14.87 17.96 -30.68
N THR A 13 15.93 18.77 -30.51
CA THR A 13 16.88 18.60 -29.40
C THR A 13 16.27 18.98 -28.06
N LEU A 14 15.41 20.01 -27.99
CA LEU A 14 14.64 20.34 -26.79
C LEU A 14 13.60 19.25 -26.47
N ALA A 15 12.94 18.65 -27.46
CA ALA A 15 12.05 17.51 -27.27
C ALA A 15 12.80 16.23 -26.87
N LEU A 16 14.02 16.00 -27.37
CA LEU A 16 14.89 14.90 -26.91
C LEU A 16 15.48 15.15 -25.51
N LEU A 17 15.76 16.40 -25.14
CA LEU A 17 16.30 16.77 -23.83
C LEU A 17 15.21 16.81 -22.75
N ILE A 18 13.97 17.17 -23.09
CA ILE A 18 12.79 17.02 -22.22
C ILE A 18 12.32 15.55 -22.18
N GLY A 19 12.63 14.77 -23.23
CA GLY A 19 12.46 13.33 -23.29
C GLY A 19 13.44 12.52 -22.43
N THR A 20 14.21 13.16 -21.56
CA THR A 20 15.09 12.50 -20.59
C THR A 20 14.25 11.72 -19.57
N ARG A 21 13.96 10.47 -19.95
CA ARG A 21 13.67 9.29 -19.11
C ARG A 21 12.73 9.54 -17.92
N VAL A 22 11.50 9.97 -18.17
CA VAL A 22 10.38 9.45 -17.37
C VAL A 22 10.16 8.02 -17.84
N THR A 23 10.96 7.08 -17.36
CA THR A 23 10.64 5.66 -17.45
C THR A 23 9.36 5.46 -16.66
N ARG A 24 8.22 5.41 -17.35
CA ARG A 24 6.94 5.02 -16.75
C ARG A 24 6.98 3.51 -16.47
N SER A 25 7.85 3.13 -15.53
CA SER A 25 7.89 1.79 -14.98
C SER A 25 6.52 1.49 -14.42
N GLN A 26 5.91 0.39 -14.88
CA GLN A 26 4.63 -0.09 -14.35
C GLN A 26 4.81 -0.78 -12.98
N ARG A 27 6.03 -0.77 -12.43
CA ARG A 27 6.44 -1.38 -11.17
C ARG A 27 7.23 -0.39 -10.32
N PRO A 28 7.17 -0.51 -8.98
CA PRO A 28 7.97 0.32 -8.09
C PRO A 28 9.46 0.07 -8.34
N ARG A 29 10.29 1.11 -8.19
CA ARG A 29 11.74 1.02 -8.37
C ARG A 29 12.42 1.43 -7.08
N LEU A 30 13.26 0.56 -6.51
CA LEU A 30 14.05 0.91 -5.32
C LEU A 30 14.90 2.15 -5.58
N GLY A 31 14.96 3.05 -4.61
CA GLY A 31 15.67 4.33 -4.74
C GLY A 31 15.00 5.35 -5.65
N GLY A 32 13.95 4.97 -6.39
CA GLY A 32 13.19 5.89 -7.22
C GLY A 32 12.52 6.97 -6.36
N ALA A 33 12.78 8.23 -6.69
CA ALA A 33 12.22 9.36 -6.00
C ALA A 33 10.79 9.66 -6.46
N VAL A 34 9.93 10.00 -5.51
CA VAL A 34 8.49 10.21 -5.67
C VAL A 34 8.09 11.55 -5.03
N ASN A 35 7.27 12.33 -5.74
CA ASN A 35 6.60 13.47 -5.16
C ASN A 35 5.29 13.02 -4.50
N VAL A 36 5.28 12.82 -3.18
CA VAL A 36 4.07 12.37 -2.46
C VAL A 36 2.96 13.43 -2.50
N PHE A 37 3.32 14.71 -2.58
CA PHE A 37 2.36 15.82 -2.56
C PHE A 37 1.60 16.00 -3.89
N SER A 38 2.07 15.42 -5.00
CA SER A 38 1.41 15.53 -6.31
C SER A 38 -0.02 14.98 -6.30
N ARG A 39 -0.25 13.94 -5.48
CA ARG A 39 -1.48 13.14 -5.42
C ARG A 39 -1.79 12.69 -4.01
N TYR A 40 -1.42 13.47 -3.00
CA TYR A 40 -1.80 13.16 -1.63
C TYR A 40 -3.32 12.98 -1.53
N GLY A 41 -3.77 11.90 -0.90
CA GLY A 41 -5.17 11.46 -0.82
C GLY A 41 -5.73 10.79 -2.06
N TYR A 42 -4.96 10.73 -3.14
CA TYR A 42 -5.31 10.09 -4.41
C TYR A 42 -4.30 9.02 -4.82
N LEU A 43 -3.35 8.62 -3.96
CA LEU A 43 -2.31 7.66 -4.36
C LEU A 43 -2.87 6.30 -4.80
N SER A 44 -4.08 5.94 -4.39
CA SER A 44 -4.74 4.72 -4.88
C SER A 44 -5.02 4.73 -6.39
N ILE A 45 -4.96 5.88 -7.07
CA ILE A 45 -5.09 5.98 -8.53
C ILE A 45 -3.81 5.67 -9.29
N SER A 46 -2.65 5.80 -8.64
CA SER A 46 -1.33 5.56 -9.23
C SER A 46 -0.60 4.38 -8.59
N MET A 47 -1.14 3.80 -7.52
CA MET A 47 -0.62 2.60 -6.87
C MET A 47 -1.74 1.58 -6.72
N ARG A 48 -1.52 0.35 -7.19
CA ARG A 48 -2.53 -0.71 -7.18
C ARG A 48 -2.58 -1.38 -5.81
N VAL A 49 -3.30 -0.73 -4.90
CA VAL A 49 -3.45 -1.12 -3.48
C VAL A 49 -4.88 -1.54 -3.12
N VAL A 50 -5.82 -1.37 -4.05
CA VAL A 50 -7.24 -1.71 -3.92
C VAL A 50 -7.78 -2.20 -5.27
N PRO A 51 -8.87 -2.98 -5.28
CA PRO A 51 -9.52 -3.44 -6.50
C PRO A 51 -9.83 -2.28 -7.44
N ARG A 52 -9.48 -2.47 -8.72
CA ARG A 52 -9.83 -1.53 -9.79
C ARG A 52 -10.62 -2.25 -10.88
N ASN A 53 -11.51 -1.51 -11.51
CA ASN A 53 -12.24 -1.98 -12.68
C ASN A 53 -11.45 -1.62 -13.95
N ASP A 54 -10.24 -2.16 -14.08
CA ASP A 54 -9.41 -2.01 -15.28
C ASP A 54 -8.77 -3.35 -15.66
N THR A 55 -8.39 -3.50 -16.93
CA THR A 55 -7.77 -4.73 -17.46
C THR A 55 -6.25 -4.64 -17.52
N GLU A 56 -5.67 -3.60 -16.92
CA GLU A 56 -4.25 -3.33 -17.05
C GLU A 56 -3.46 -4.12 -16.00
N THR A 57 -2.15 -4.28 -16.17
CA THR A 57 -1.29 -5.10 -15.28
C THR A 57 -0.30 -4.29 -14.44
N TRP A 58 -0.46 -2.97 -14.41
CA TRP A 58 0.45 -2.09 -13.68
C TRP A 58 0.25 -2.21 -12.16
N ILE A 59 1.34 -2.08 -11.42
CA ILE A 59 1.32 -2.05 -9.94
C ILE A 59 1.60 -0.63 -9.44
N PHE A 60 2.48 0.09 -10.14
CA PHE A 60 2.92 1.42 -9.75
C PHE A 60 3.03 2.31 -10.99
N ARG A 61 2.44 3.51 -10.92
CA ARG A 61 2.39 4.50 -12.01
C ARG A 61 2.73 5.91 -11.56
N GLU A 62 3.01 6.11 -10.27
CA GLU A 62 3.48 7.40 -9.80
C GLU A 62 4.83 7.71 -10.48
N PRO A 63 5.02 8.91 -11.06
CA PRO A 63 6.28 9.28 -11.68
C PRO A 63 7.45 9.08 -10.71
N THR A 64 8.48 8.36 -11.17
CA THR A 64 9.70 8.11 -10.40
C THR A 64 10.91 8.68 -11.11
N LEU A 65 11.82 9.28 -10.33
CA LEU A 65 13.09 9.80 -10.83
C LEU A 65 14.26 9.06 -10.18
N ASP A 66 15.27 8.74 -10.97
CA ASP A 66 16.47 8.06 -10.50
C ASP A 66 17.42 9.11 -9.89
N VAL A 67 17.39 9.24 -8.55
CA VAL A 67 18.19 10.26 -7.83
C VAL A 67 19.48 9.70 -7.23
N PHE A 68 19.66 8.37 -7.26
CA PHE A 68 20.84 7.67 -6.78
C PHE A 68 21.52 6.93 -7.94
N LYS A 69 22.85 6.93 -7.97
CA LYS A 69 23.63 6.26 -9.03
C LYS A 69 23.60 4.73 -8.92
N ASN A 70 23.56 4.17 -7.71
CA ASN A 70 23.66 2.73 -7.44
C ASN A 70 22.69 2.28 -6.34
N SER A 71 21.40 2.16 -6.66
CA SER A 71 20.40 1.59 -5.76
C SER A 71 20.47 0.06 -5.76
N THR A 72 21.36 -0.50 -4.94
CA THR A 72 21.50 -1.97 -4.85
C THR A 72 20.45 -2.55 -3.88
N PRO A 73 19.69 -3.58 -4.29
CA PRO A 73 18.82 -4.29 -3.37
C PRO A 73 19.65 -5.01 -2.30
N LEU A 74 19.15 -5.05 -1.08
CA LEU A 74 19.64 -5.92 -0.03
C LEU A 74 19.47 -7.36 -0.54
N PRO A 75 20.50 -8.22 -0.42
CA PRO A 75 20.35 -9.61 -0.76
C PRO A 75 19.12 -10.16 -0.02
N PRO A 76 18.26 -10.94 -0.68
CA PRO A 76 17.15 -11.57 0.02
C PRO A 76 17.74 -12.33 1.19
N LYS A 77 17.29 -12.02 2.41
CA LYS A 77 17.66 -12.85 3.57
C LYS A 77 17.27 -14.27 3.18
N LEU A 78 18.25 -15.19 3.15
CA LEU A 78 17.98 -16.63 3.09
C LEU A 78 16.90 -16.86 4.14
N ARG A 79 15.70 -17.19 3.65
CA ARG A 79 14.51 -17.34 4.47
C ARG A 79 14.93 -18.20 5.65
N GLN A 80 14.88 -17.66 6.87
CA GLN A 80 14.83 -18.52 8.03
C GLN A 80 13.52 -19.26 7.85
N SER A 81 13.60 -20.41 7.18
CA SER A 81 12.57 -21.41 7.26
C SER A 81 12.30 -21.54 8.74
N SER A 82 11.06 -21.30 9.13
CA SER A 82 10.52 -21.93 10.31
C SER A 82 11.07 -23.36 10.33
N LYS A 83 11.67 -23.77 11.45
CA LYS A 83 12.39 -25.05 11.66
C LYS A 83 11.51 -26.31 11.50
N SER A 84 10.47 -26.27 10.67
CA SER A 84 9.60 -27.38 10.31
C SER A 84 9.34 -27.33 8.80
N GLY A 85 9.53 -28.46 8.13
CA GLY A 85 9.58 -28.60 6.68
C GLY A 85 8.33 -28.13 5.93
N ILE A 86 8.57 -27.77 4.66
CA ILE A 86 7.59 -27.48 3.60
C ILE A 86 6.59 -26.37 3.96
N ALA A 87 7.01 -25.11 3.85
CA ALA A 87 6.08 -23.99 3.81
C ALA A 87 5.25 -24.07 2.52
N VAL A 88 4.02 -24.60 2.61
CA VAL A 88 3.14 -24.78 1.43
C VAL A 88 2.47 -23.48 0.98
N PHE A 89 2.52 -22.43 1.80
CA PHE A 89 2.07 -21.08 1.52
C PHE A 89 2.99 -20.13 2.26
N ASP A 90 3.68 -19.26 1.53
CA ASP A 90 4.59 -18.25 2.09
C ASP A 90 3.89 -16.90 2.02
N GLY A 91 2.97 -16.72 2.96
CA GLY A 91 2.02 -15.64 2.97
C GLY A 91 1.46 -15.42 4.35
N ASP A 92 0.72 -14.33 4.50
CA ASP A 92 0.30 -13.84 5.81
C ASP A 92 -1.21 -13.98 5.97
N PHE A 93 -1.65 -14.67 7.02
CA PHE A 93 -3.04 -14.69 7.46
C PHE A 93 -3.17 -13.77 8.66
N HIS A 94 -3.97 -12.72 8.50
CA HIS A 94 -4.17 -11.71 9.53
C HIS A 94 -5.63 -11.43 9.77
N MET A 95 -5.93 -11.18 11.04
CA MET A 95 -7.23 -10.75 11.53
C MET A 95 -7.03 -9.51 12.38
N GLU A 96 -7.67 -8.42 11.99
CA GLU A 96 -7.52 -7.12 12.65
C GLU A 96 -8.88 -6.62 13.15
N PHE A 97 -8.95 -6.36 14.45
CA PHE A 97 -10.14 -5.83 15.13
C PHE A 97 -10.07 -4.29 15.13
N CYS A 98 -11.08 -3.66 14.53
CA CYS A 98 -11.15 -2.22 14.32
C CYS A 98 -12.42 -1.64 14.94
N ASP A 99 -12.26 -0.75 15.91
CA ASP A 99 -13.38 -0.18 16.68
C ASP A 99 -14.22 0.82 15.87
N ASN A 100 -13.74 1.25 14.70
CA ASN A 100 -14.45 2.16 13.80
C ASN A 100 -13.80 2.15 12.40
N ILE A 101 -14.43 2.85 11.46
CA ILE A 101 -13.99 2.91 10.05
C ILE A 101 -12.57 3.48 9.90
N ARG A 102 -12.16 4.42 10.75
CA ARG A 102 -10.81 4.99 10.73
C ARG A 102 -9.77 3.93 11.07
N GLN A 103 -10.01 3.15 12.13
CA GLN A 103 -9.14 2.03 12.48
C GLN A 103 -9.12 0.97 11.38
N LEU A 104 -10.23 0.74 10.68
CA LEU A 104 -10.28 -0.19 9.55
C LEU A 104 -9.41 0.26 8.37
N LEU A 105 -9.42 1.56 8.04
CA LEU A 105 -8.55 2.11 7.00
C LEU A 105 -7.07 2.08 7.43
N GLN A 106 -6.79 2.34 8.71
CA GLN A 106 -5.45 2.21 9.28
C GLN A 106 -4.94 0.76 9.20
N ALA A 107 -5.78 -0.19 9.58
CA ALA A 107 -5.54 -1.62 9.46
C ALA A 107 -5.23 -2.03 8.02
N TYR A 108 -6.08 -1.58 7.08
CA TYR A 108 -5.90 -1.92 5.68
C TYR A 108 -4.55 -1.44 5.12
N PHE A 109 -4.12 -0.23 5.48
CA PHE A 109 -2.88 0.39 4.98
C PHE A 109 -1.71 0.32 5.97
N ARG A 110 -1.74 -0.59 6.93
CA ARG A 110 -0.75 -0.68 8.02
C ARG A 110 0.71 -0.75 7.52
N ASP A 111 0.95 -1.52 6.47
CA ASP A 111 2.29 -1.75 5.91
C ASP A 111 2.72 -0.68 4.87
N PHE A 112 1.97 0.42 4.79
CA PHE A 112 2.31 1.57 3.96
C PHE A 112 2.81 2.68 4.87
N THR A 113 4.09 3.01 4.76
CA THR A 113 4.76 3.97 5.65
C THR A 113 5.47 5.04 4.86
N PHE A 114 5.30 6.28 5.33
CA PHE A 114 5.75 7.50 4.67
C PHE A 114 6.46 8.30 5.76
N GLU A 115 7.77 8.46 5.66
CA GLU A 115 8.54 9.19 6.65
C GLU A 115 7.98 10.63 6.81
N LYS A 116 7.83 11.10 8.05
CA LYS A 116 7.18 12.38 8.42
C LYS A 116 5.66 12.47 8.23
N LEU A 117 4.99 11.41 7.77
CA LEU A 117 3.54 11.39 7.67
C LEU A 117 2.94 10.53 8.81
N GLU A 118 2.12 11.14 9.66
CA GLU A 118 1.52 10.46 10.82
C GLU A 118 0.40 9.50 10.41
N ARG A 119 -0.35 9.83 9.36
CA ARG A 119 -1.50 9.04 8.89
C ARG A 119 -1.32 8.57 7.45
N PRO A 120 -0.40 7.61 7.15
CA PRO A 120 -0.12 7.17 5.78
C PRO A 120 -1.34 6.71 4.99
N TRP A 121 -2.31 6.05 5.64
CA TRP A 121 -3.56 5.62 5.04
C TRP A 121 -4.36 6.76 4.39
N ARG A 122 -4.23 8.01 4.90
CA ARG A 122 -4.90 9.18 4.32
C ARG A 122 -4.32 9.57 2.97
N ALA A 123 -3.04 9.27 2.69
CA ALA A 123 -2.46 9.52 1.39
C ALA A 123 -3.14 8.71 0.27
N PHE A 124 -3.81 7.59 0.62
CA PHE A 124 -4.57 6.77 -0.32
C PHE A 124 -6.07 7.06 -0.30
N THR A 125 -6.61 7.34 0.88
CA THR A 125 -8.06 7.34 1.13
C THR A 125 -8.67 8.72 1.30
N GLY A 126 -7.87 9.78 1.42
CA GLY A 126 -8.35 11.14 1.72
C GLY A 126 -9.40 11.67 0.74
N SER A 127 -9.37 11.21 -0.51
CA SER A 127 -10.36 11.58 -1.53
C SER A 127 -11.56 10.63 -1.66
N TRP A 128 -11.58 9.51 -0.93
CA TRP A 128 -12.60 8.50 -1.11
C TRP A 128 -13.92 8.96 -0.49
N SER A 129 -14.99 8.92 -1.28
CA SER A 129 -16.33 9.04 -0.74
C SER A 129 -16.71 7.81 0.08
N LYS A 130 -17.76 7.92 0.91
CA LYS A 130 -18.30 6.79 1.67
C LYS A 130 -18.63 5.59 0.77
N THR A 131 -19.20 5.85 -0.41
CA THR A 131 -19.49 4.82 -1.42
C THR A 131 -18.21 4.18 -1.97
N ALA A 132 -17.14 4.95 -2.14
CA ALA A 132 -15.85 4.41 -2.57
C ALA A 132 -15.22 3.53 -1.50
N ILE A 133 -15.24 3.96 -0.23
CA ILE A 133 -14.78 3.16 0.90
C ILE A 133 -15.55 1.83 0.96
N ALA A 134 -16.89 1.88 0.93
CA ALA A 134 -17.75 0.71 0.93
C ALA A 134 -17.39 -0.28 -0.19
N ARG A 135 -17.25 0.23 -1.42
CA ARG A 135 -16.89 -0.58 -2.59
C ARG A 135 -15.51 -1.22 -2.44
N HIS A 136 -14.50 -0.46 -2.04
CA HIS A 136 -13.14 -0.99 -1.87
C HIS A 136 -13.06 -1.99 -0.72
N LEU A 137 -13.86 -1.85 0.34
CA LEU A 137 -13.86 -2.78 1.47
C LEU A 137 -14.85 -3.94 1.30
N GLY A 138 -15.58 -3.97 0.20
CA GLY A 138 -16.54 -5.03 -0.12
C GLY A 138 -17.80 -5.04 0.75
N ILE A 139 -18.13 -3.95 1.45
CA ILE A 139 -19.28 -3.84 2.36
C ILE A 139 -20.35 -2.87 1.84
N ASN A 140 -21.58 -2.95 2.36
CA ASN A 140 -22.62 -1.97 2.01
C ASN A 140 -22.30 -0.58 2.58
N SER A 141 -22.59 0.47 1.81
CA SER A 141 -22.46 1.87 2.20
C SER A 141 -23.19 2.25 3.50
N SER A 142 -24.27 1.56 3.86
CA SER A 142 -24.96 1.77 5.14
C SER A 142 -24.04 1.52 6.34
N PHE A 143 -23.10 0.59 6.23
CA PHE A 143 -22.16 0.22 7.29
C PHE A 143 -20.89 1.09 7.32
N ILE A 144 -20.81 2.16 6.53
CA ILE A 144 -19.73 3.16 6.61
C ILE A 144 -20.05 4.27 7.62
N THR A 145 -21.33 4.43 7.93
CA THR A 145 -21.85 5.45 8.85
C THR A 145 -22.56 4.80 10.02
N GLY A 146 -22.43 5.38 11.19
CA GLY A 146 -23.01 4.83 12.41
C GLY A 146 -21.95 4.24 13.33
N ASP A 147 -22.42 3.62 14.40
CA ASP A 147 -21.59 3.00 15.42
C ASP A 147 -21.42 1.52 15.11
N HIS A 148 -20.51 1.23 14.18
CA HIS A 148 -20.17 -0.13 13.77
C HIS A 148 -18.70 -0.42 14.06
N CYS A 149 -18.43 -1.66 14.46
CA CYS A 149 -17.10 -2.20 14.59
C CYS A 149 -16.82 -3.17 13.45
N TYR A 150 -15.55 -3.36 13.13
CA TYR A 150 -15.13 -4.12 11.96
C TYR A 150 -14.06 -5.14 12.32
N VAL A 151 -14.05 -6.25 11.60
CA VAL A 151 -12.92 -7.18 11.58
C VAL A 151 -12.45 -7.35 10.14
N LEU A 152 -11.19 -7.00 9.88
CA LEU A 152 -10.53 -7.23 8.59
C LEU A 152 -9.80 -8.57 8.64
N VAL A 153 -10.20 -9.49 7.78
CA VAL A 153 -9.47 -10.75 7.54
C VAL A 153 -8.74 -10.62 6.22
N ARG A 154 -7.44 -10.94 6.19
CA ARG A 154 -6.59 -10.84 5.00
C ARG A 154 -5.72 -12.09 4.87
N VAL A 155 -5.59 -12.56 3.63
CA VAL A 155 -4.63 -13.60 3.23
C VAL A 155 -3.81 -13.08 2.07
N ALA A 156 -2.51 -12.90 2.26
CA ALA A 156 -1.62 -12.32 1.25
C ALA A 156 -0.57 -13.33 0.77
N ARG A 157 -0.20 -13.27 -0.51
CA ARG A 157 0.95 -13.97 -1.07
C ARG A 157 1.96 -12.95 -1.61
N PHE A 158 3.16 -12.96 -1.04
CA PHE A 158 4.25 -12.09 -1.49
C PHE A 158 5.00 -12.72 -2.67
N ARG A 159 5.27 -11.92 -3.71
CA ARG A 159 5.93 -12.36 -4.95
C ARG A 159 7.29 -11.71 -5.13
N ASP A 160 7.37 -10.40 -4.88
CA ASP A 160 8.63 -9.66 -4.88
C ASP A 160 8.77 -8.89 -3.56
N ASN A 161 9.95 -8.96 -2.95
CA ASN A 161 10.27 -8.25 -1.72
C ASN A 161 11.64 -7.60 -1.90
N GLN A 162 11.62 -6.27 -1.99
CA GLN A 162 12.77 -5.47 -2.30
C GLN A 162 12.99 -4.44 -1.21
N ARG A 163 14.22 -4.32 -0.74
CA ARG A 163 14.65 -3.31 0.23
C ARG A 163 16.05 -2.85 -0.14
N LEU A 164 16.35 -1.56 0.01
CA LEU A 164 17.70 -1.06 -0.24
C LEU A 164 18.73 -1.62 0.75
N ALA A 165 19.92 -1.96 0.26
CA ALA A 165 21.01 -2.56 1.04
C ALA A 165 21.69 -1.61 2.04
N GLY A 166 21.35 -0.32 2.02
CA GLY A 166 21.97 0.73 2.85
C GLY A 166 20.99 1.80 3.28
N THR A 167 21.48 2.73 4.10
CA THR A 167 20.75 3.97 4.42
C THR A 167 20.97 4.99 3.31
N ALA A 168 20.07 5.96 3.12
CA ALA A 168 20.29 6.98 2.10
C ALA A 168 21.51 7.89 2.36
N GLU A 169 22.16 7.76 3.51
CA GLU A 169 23.44 8.40 3.80
C GLU A 169 24.61 7.73 3.06
N THR A 170 24.51 6.43 2.77
CA THR A 170 25.53 5.67 2.02
C THR A 170 25.27 5.64 0.52
N LEU A 171 24.09 6.04 0.07
CA LEU A 171 23.75 6.11 -1.35
C LEU A 171 24.39 7.34 -2.00
N VAL A 172 25.01 7.11 -3.16
CA VAL A 172 25.62 8.17 -3.97
C VAL A 172 24.51 8.83 -4.80
N LEU A 173 24.31 10.13 -4.61
CA LEU A 173 23.39 10.91 -5.42
C LEU A 173 23.88 11.04 -6.86
N ASP A 174 22.94 11.19 -7.79
CA ASP A 174 23.27 11.67 -9.12
C ASP A 174 23.82 13.11 -9.06
N ASP A 175 24.81 13.44 -9.90
CA ASP A 175 25.50 14.74 -9.84
C ASP A 175 24.55 15.89 -10.18
N SER A 176 23.56 15.64 -11.06
CA SER A 176 22.55 16.65 -11.41
C SER A 176 21.66 16.99 -10.22
N VAL A 177 21.32 15.99 -9.40
CA VAL A 177 20.53 16.15 -8.18
C VAL A 177 21.35 16.88 -7.12
N LEU A 178 22.62 16.47 -6.94
CA LEU A 178 23.52 17.09 -5.97
C LEU A 178 23.63 18.60 -6.18
N ARG A 179 23.87 19.06 -7.41
CA ARG A 179 23.93 20.49 -7.74
C ARG A 179 22.63 21.23 -7.40
N GLN A 180 21.48 20.58 -7.53
CA GLN A 180 20.19 21.20 -7.22
C GLN A 180 19.91 21.25 -5.72
N THR A 181 20.52 20.38 -4.91
CA THR A 181 20.44 20.50 -3.45
C THR A 181 21.13 21.77 -2.94
N GLU A 182 22.17 22.26 -3.64
CA GLU A 182 22.87 23.49 -3.29
C GLU A 182 22.03 24.75 -3.55
N ASN A 183 21.06 24.66 -4.47
CA ASN A 183 20.13 25.74 -4.79
C ASN A 183 18.99 25.90 -3.76
N VAL A 184 18.87 24.98 -2.80
CA VAL A 184 17.91 25.12 -1.71
C VAL A 184 18.48 26.04 -0.63
N SER A 185 17.76 27.12 -0.36
CA SER A 185 18.17 28.15 0.61
C SER A 185 17.39 28.00 1.90
N VAL A 186 18.09 28.12 3.04
CA VAL A 186 17.46 28.14 4.37
C VAL A 186 16.55 29.36 4.46
N ASN A 187 15.38 29.21 5.08
CA ASN A 187 14.31 30.20 5.16
C ASN A 187 13.60 30.53 3.83
N ASP A 188 13.93 29.84 2.73
CA ASP A 188 13.20 29.96 1.46
C ASP A 188 12.39 28.68 1.19
N THR A 189 11.10 28.71 1.53
CA THR A 189 10.17 27.60 1.27
C THR A 189 9.97 27.35 -0.23
N ALA A 190 10.02 28.38 -1.07
CA ALA A 190 9.80 28.23 -2.51
C ALA A 190 10.94 27.44 -3.18
N SER A 191 12.17 27.58 -2.68
CA SER A 191 13.30 26.75 -3.14
C SER A 191 13.07 25.25 -2.87
N VAL A 192 12.54 24.90 -1.69
CA VAL A 192 12.20 23.52 -1.31
C VAL A 192 11.07 22.98 -2.20
N VAL A 193 10.00 23.75 -2.38
CA VAL A 193 8.86 23.35 -3.23
C VAL A 193 9.32 23.10 -4.68
N ARG A 194 10.22 23.94 -5.20
CA ARG A 194 10.81 23.76 -6.53
C ARG A 194 11.63 22.47 -6.61
N PHE A 195 12.44 22.18 -5.60
CA PHE A 195 13.17 20.92 -5.49
C PHE A 195 12.21 19.72 -5.51
N ILE A 196 11.16 19.76 -4.67
CA ILE A 196 10.15 18.68 -4.57
C ILE A 196 9.44 18.46 -5.90
N ARG A 197 9.09 19.54 -6.62
CA ARG A 197 8.44 19.44 -7.93
C ARG A 197 9.34 18.75 -8.96
N ASN A 198 10.64 19.00 -8.90
CA ASN A 198 11.58 18.54 -9.91
C ASN A 198 12.17 17.15 -9.61
N PHE A 199 12.35 16.79 -8.34
CA PHE A 199 13.04 15.56 -7.92
C PHE A 199 12.22 14.66 -7.02
N GLY A 200 11.12 15.16 -6.45
CA GLY A 200 10.32 14.45 -5.47
C GLY A 200 10.64 14.86 -4.03
N SER A 201 9.90 14.27 -3.11
CA SER A 201 9.99 14.52 -1.66
C SER A 201 10.55 13.31 -0.93
N HIS A 202 10.26 12.12 -1.46
CA HIS A 202 10.60 10.84 -0.87
C HIS A 202 11.27 9.95 -1.92
N TYR A 203 11.86 8.84 -1.48
CA TYR A 203 12.29 7.74 -2.33
C TYR A 203 11.75 6.41 -1.81
N ILE A 204 11.62 5.45 -2.72
CA ILE A 204 11.17 4.09 -2.38
C ILE A 204 12.31 3.34 -1.67
N ALA A 205 12.19 3.16 -0.36
CA ALA A 205 13.20 2.47 0.45
C ALA A 205 13.00 0.95 0.46
N SER A 206 11.75 0.51 0.47
CA SER A 206 11.37 -0.88 0.27
C SER A 206 9.95 -0.99 -0.26
N TYR A 207 9.66 -2.11 -0.90
CA TYR A 207 8.31 -2.46 -1.34
C TYR A 207 8.12 -3.98 -1.34
N VAL A 208 6.87 -4.40 -1.24
CA VAL A 208 6.46 -5.79 -1.46
C VAL A 208 5.30 -5.80 -2.46
N THR A 209 5.46 -6.59 -3.53
CA THR A 209 4.39 -6.86 -4.50
C THR A 209 3.94 -8.31 -4.43
N GLY A 210 2.71 -8.55 -4.88
CA GLY A 210 2.08 -9.86 -4.82
C GLY A 210 0.59 -9.71 -5.07
N ASN A 211 -0.23 -10.49 -4.37
CA ASN A 211 -1.67 -10.25 -4.31
C ASN A 211 -2.22 -10.71 -2.95
N SER A 212 -3.39 -10.21 -2.58
CA SER A 212 -4.09 -10.65 -1.37
C SER A 212 -5.59 -10.73 -1.60
N LEU A 213 -6.22 -11.63 -0.83
CA LEU A 213 -7.65 -11.60 -0.60
C LEU A 213 -7.93 -10.98 0.76
N TYR A 214 -9.00 -10.22 0.86
CA TYR A 214 -9.48 -9.70 2.14
C TYR A 214 -11.00 -9.67 2.20
N GLN A 215 -11.51 -9.66 3.42
CA GLN A 215 -12.94 -9.63 3.73
C GLN A 215 -13.15 -8.84 5.01
N VAL A 216 -14.16 -7.98 5.02
CA VAL A 216 -14.54 -7.18 6.19
C VAL A 216 -15.84 -7.71 6.77
N PHE A 217 -15.84 -7.96 8.07
CA PHE A 217 -17.03 -8.33 8.84
C PHE A 217 -17.46 -7.14 9.70
N VAL A 218 -18.74 -6.84 9.73
CA VAL A 218 -19.31 -5.72 10.47
C VAL A 218 -20.12 -6.24 11.64
N TYR A 219 -19.95 -5.62 12.80
CA TYR A 219 -20.59 -6.00 14.05
C TYR A 219 -21.14 -4.79 14.79
N SER A 220 -22.17 -5.04 15.60
CA SER A 220 -22.56 -4.10 16.64
C SER A 220 -21.47 -4.01 17.72
N PRO A 221 -21.31 -2.87 18.41
CA PRO A 221 -20.28 -2.70 19.44
C PRO A 221 -20.34 -3.73 20.58
N GLN A 222 -21.55 -4.17 20.95
CA GLN A 222 -21.76 -5.16 22.01
C GLN A 222 -21.23 -6.54 21.61
N VAL A 223 -21.62 -7.01 20.42
CA VAL A 223 -21.16 -8.31 19.89
C VAL A 223 -19.65 -8.29 19.66
N TYR A 224 -19.17 -7.21 19.05
CA TYR A 224 -17.74 -7.03 18.79
C TYR A 224 -16.89 -7.07 20.05
N SER A 225 -17.29 -6.36 21.12
CA SER A 225 -16.54 -6.33 22.38
C SER A 225 -16.40 -7.73 22.97
N ARG A 226 -17.49 -8.52 22.94
CA ARG A 226 -17.48 -9.90 23.43
C ARG A 226 -16.52 -10.80 22.64
N ILE A 227 -16.54 -10.70 21.30
CA ILE A 227 -15.63 -11.45 20.42
C ILE A 227 -14.18 -11.02 20.67
N LYS A 228 -13.92 -9.71 20.73
CA LYS A 228 -12.59 -9.13 20.95
C LYS A 228 -12.01 -9.55 22.29
N GLU A 229 -12.79 -9.54 23.36
CA GLU A 229 -12.35 -10.00 24.69
C GLU A 229 -12.05 -11.49 24.71
N ARG A 230 -12.91 -12.32 24.09
CA ARG A 230 -12.71 -13.77 23.99
C ARG A 230 -11.39 -14.10 23.28
N LEU A 231 -11.13 -13.43 22.15
CA LEU A 231 -9.91 -13.62 21.37
C LEU A 231 -8.66 -13.06 22.06
N LYS A 232 -8.78 -11.99 22.84
CA LYS A 232 -7.66 -11.46 23.64
C LYS A 232 -7.28 -12.38 24.80
N THR A 233 -8.27 -13.02 25.43
CA THR A 233 -8.06 -13.81 26.66
C THR A 233 -7.57 -15.22 26.38
N GLN A 234 -8.03 -15.84 25.29
CA GLN A 234 -7.64 -17.21 24.91
C GLN A 234 -6.67 -17.25 23.72
N GLY A 235 -6.60 -16.19 22.92
CA GLY A 235 -5.84 -16.23 21.66
C GLY A 235 -6.55 -17.03 20.57
N VAL A 236 -6.23 -16.71 19.31
CA VAL A 236 -6.88 -17.33 18.12
C VAL A 236 -6.61 -18.84 18.06
N SER A 237 -5.42 -19.27 18.50
CA SER A 237 -4.97 -20.66 18.44
C SER A 237 -5.68 -21.59 19.42
N GLU A 238 -6.29 -21.04 20.49
CA GLU A 238 -7.03 -21.82 21.49
C GLU A 238 -8.52 -21.96 21.15
N LEU A 239 -9.02 -21.17 20.19
CA LEU A 239 -10.38 -21.32 19.71
C LEU A 239 -10.49 -22.48 18.73
N SER A 240 -11.54 -23.30 18.89
CA SER A 240 -11.85 -24.31 17.88
C SER A 240 -12.23 -23.63 16.55
N ALA A 241 -11.96 -24.30 15.42
CA ALA A 241 -12.36 -23.80 14.11
C ALA A 241 -13.88 -23.57 14.01
N VAL A 242 -14.68 -24.36 14.75
CA VAL A 242 -16.13 -24.21 14.84
C VAL A 242 -16.51 -22.95 15.60
N GLU A 243 -15.90 -22.69 16.75
CA GLU A 243 -16.15 -21.47 17.54
C GLU A 243 -15.76 -20.22 16.74
N LEU A 244 -14.61 -20.24 16.08
CA LEU A 244 -14.17 -19.14 15.22
C LEU A 244 -15.14 -18.94 14.05
N SER A 245 -15.56 -20.01 13.37
CA SER A 245 -16.54 -19.92 12.27
C SER A 245 -17.89 -19.35 12.74
N ASN A 246 -18.34 -19.70 13.95
CA ASN A 246 -19.58 -19.20 14.54
C ASN A 246 -19.53 -17.68 14.75
N TYR A 247 -18.45 -17.14 15.32
CA TYR A 247 -18.33 -15.69 15.55
C TYR A 247 -18.40 -14.88 14.25
N PHE A 248 -18.01 -15.48 13.12
CA PHE A 248 -18.00 -14.86 11.80
C PHE A 248 -19.13 -15.37 10.90
N SER A 249 -20.22 -15.85 11.50
CA SER A 249 -21.43 -16.27 10.80
C SER A 249 -22.49 -15.16 10.78
N PRO A 250 -23.54 -15.29 9.94
CA PRO A 250 -24.67 -14.36 9.91
C PRO A 250 -25.44 -14.20 11.24
N TRP A 251 -25.23 -15.07 12.23
CA TRP A 251 -25.85 -14.90 13.55
C TRP A 251 -25.21 -13.81 14.39
N TYR A 252 -23.91 -13.53 14.17
CA TYR A 252 -23.15 -12.57 14.96
C TYR A 252 -22.83 -11.31 14.16
N ALA A 253 -22.46 -11.46 12.88
CA ALA A 253 -22.14 -10.32 12.02
C ALA A 253 -23.41 -9.64 11.50
N GLU A 254 -23.51 -8.32 11.67
CA GLU A 254 -24.57 -7.51 11.06
C GLU A 254 -24.44 -7.50 9.53
N HIS A 255 -23.20 -7.59 9.05
CA HIS A 255 -22.91 -7.69 7.63
C HIS A 255 -21.60 -8.42 7.36
N MET A 256 -21.65 -9.28 6.35
CA MET A 256 -20.50 -9.99 5.83
C MET A 256 -20.11 -9.38 4.49
N GLY A 257 -18.95 -8.74 4.45
CA GLY A 257 -18.42 -8.18 3.22
C GLY A 257 -18.14 -9.25 2.18
N SER A 258 -18.20 -8.85 0.92
CA SER A 258 -17.69 -9.64 -0.20
C SER A 258 -16.18 -9.84 -0.07
N ILE A 259 -15.71 -11.01 -0.53
CA ILE A 259 -14.27 -11.28 -0.63
C ILE A 259 -13.72 -10.48 -1.81
N GLN A 260 -12.74 -9.62 -1.53
CA GLN A 260 -12.12 -8.73 -2.51
C GLN A 260 -10.66 -9.14 -2.74
N SER A 261 -10.15 -8.91 -3.96
CA SER A 261 -8.72 -9.03 -4.26
C SER A 261 -8.05 -7.65 -4.30
N ALA A 262 -6.87 -7.50 -3.70
CA ALA A 262 -6.13 -6.23 -3.74
C ALA A 262 -5.81 -5.76 -5.18
N SER A 263 -5.66 -6.69 -6.13
CA SER A 263 -5.49 -6.37 -7.54
C SER A 263 -6.82 -6.10 -8.29
N GLY A 264 -7.95 -6.54 -7.74
CA GLY A 264 -9.25 -6.59 -8.43
C GLY A 264 -9.39 -7.75 -9.41
N ASN A 265 -8.58 -8.80 -9.27
CA ASN A 265 -8.67 -10.00 -10.10
C ASN A 265 -9.96 -10.78 -9.81
N ARG A 266 -10.97 -10.56 -10.67
CA ARG A 266 -12.29 -11.18 -10.56
C ARG A 266 -12.29 -12.69 -10.64
N SER A 267 -11.31 -13.30 -11.32
CA SER A 267 -11.20 -14.76 -11.39
C SER A 267 -10.82 -15.35 -10.03
N VAL A 268 -9.93 -14.68 -9.29
CA VAL A 268 -9.55 -15.08 -7.93
C VAL A 268 -10.72 -14.84 -6.96
N GLU A 269 -11.44 -13.72 -7.09
CA GLU A 269 -12.64 -13.44 -6.29
C GLU A 269 -13.75 -14.47 -6.55
N ALA A 270 -14.01 -14.83 -7.82
CA ALA A 270 -14.97 -15.86 -8.19
C ALA A 270 -14.58 -17.23 -7.65
N TRP A 271 -13.29 -17.60 -7.74
CA TRP A 271 -12.77 -18.81 -7.11
C TRP A 271 -13.04 -18.81 -5.60
N ALA A 272 -12.77 -17.70 -4.92
CA ALA A 272 -12.97 -17.57 -3.48
C ALA A 272 -14.46 -17.73 -3.10
N VAL A 273 -15.37 -17.06 -3.82
CA VAL A 273 -16.82 -17.16 -3.60
C VAL A 273 -17.36 -18.57 -3.84
N GLN A 274 -16.74 -19.36 -4.71
CA GLN A 274 -17.16 -20.74 -4.99
C GLN A 274 -16.56 -21.75 -4.02
N ARG A 275 -15.24 -21.68 -3.76
CA ARG A 275 -14.51 -22.68 -2.96
C ARG A 275 -14.60 -22.42 -1.45
N LEU A 276 -14.73 -21.16 -1.05
CA LEU A 276 -14.76 -20.75 0.35
C LEU A 276 -16.18 -20.67 0.92
N ARG A 277 -17.15 -21.35 0.29
CA ARG A 277 -18.51 -21.47 0.79
C ARG A 277 -18.57 -22.28 2.07
N VAL A 278 -19.26 -21.74 3.05
CA VAL A 278 -19.61 -22.36 4.31
C VAL A 278 -21.12 -22.54 4.31
N GLN A 279 -21.56 -23.77 4.56
CA GLN A 279 -22.96 -24.07 4.82
C GLN A 279 -23.17 -24.04 6.33
N TYR A 280 -24.11 -23.22 6.78
CA TYR A 280 -24.36 -22.99 8.19
C TYR A 280 -25.87 -22.96 8.45
N TYR A 281 -26.39 -24.06 8.99
CA TYR A 281 -27.83 -24.34 9.04
C TYR A 281 -28.49 -24.17 7.66
N ILE A 282 -29.34 -23.16 7.51
CA ILE A 282 -30.05 -22.82 6.26
C ILE A 282 -29.33 -21.76 5.41
N PHE A 283 -28.26 -21.16 5.93
CA PHE A 283 -27.50 -20.12 5.23
C PHE A 283 -26.31 -20.72 4.50
N THR A 284 -26.00 -20.15 3.34
CA THR A 284 -24.74 -20.41 2.63
C THR A 284 -24.07 -19.08 2.35
N TYR A 285 -22.82 -18.93 2.78
CA TYR A 285 -22.04 -17.71 2.60
C TYR A 285 -20.58 -18.03 2.29
N ALA A 286 -19.87 -17.10 1.67
CA ALA A 286 -18.42 -17.21 1.46
C ALA A 286 -17.65 -16.58 2.62
N SER A 287 -16.64 -17.26 3.14
CA SER A 287 -15.81 -16.74 4.22
C SER A 287 -14.34 -17.09 4.04
N LEU A 288 -13.47 -16.07 4.10
CA LEU A 288 -12.02 -16.26 4.09
C LEU A 288 -11.53 -17.10 5.27
N LEU A 289 -12.29 -17.18 6.36
CA LEU A 289 -11.92 -18.01 7.52
C LEU A 289 -11.93 -19.50 7.20
N LYS A 290 -12.57 -19.94 6.11
CA LYS A 290 -12.46 -21.33 5.66
C LYS A 290 -11.03 -21.70 5.24
N LEU A 291 -10.19 -20.72 4.91
CA LEU A 291 -8.76 -20.95 4.65
C LEU A 291 -7.96 -21.22 5.93
N HIS A 292 -8.48 -20.82 7.09
CA HIS A 292 -7.78 -20.98 8.36
C HIS A 292 -7.67 -22.47 8.71
N GLY A 293 -6.45 -23.00 8.68
CA GLY A 293 -6.16 -24.42 8.94
C GLY A 293 -6.37 -25.36 7.75
N ASP A 294 -6.84 -24.88 6.59
CA ASP A 294 -7.03 -25.71 5.39
C ASP A 294 -5.85 -25.56 4.41
N THR A 295 -4.88 -26.46 4.54
CA THR A 295 -3.67 -26.45 3.71
C THR A 295 -3.94 -26.76 2.24
N ALA A 296 -5.02 -27.47 1.90
CA ALA A 296 -5.35 -27.81 0.53
C ALA A 296 -5.91 -26.61 -0.22
N LEU A 297 -6.82 -25.85 0.43
CA LEU A 297 -7.32 -24.59 -0.11
C LEU A 297 -6.22 -23.53 -0.20
N LEU A 298 -5.33 -23.45 0.79
CA LEU A 298 -4.18 -22.53 0.75
C LEU A 298 -3.23 -22.83 -0.42
N LYS A 299 -2.93 -24.11 -0.70
CA LYS A 299 -2.13 -24.48 -1.88
C LYS A 299 -2.78 -24.07 -3.20
N GLN A 300 -4.10 -24.26 -3.33
CA GLN A 300 -4.82 -23.81 -4.51
C GLN A 300 -4.75 -22.28 -4.65
N LEU A 301 -4.96 -21.55 -3.56
CA LEU A 301 -4.88 -20.10 -3.53
C LEU A 301 -3.48 -19.57 -3.87
N ASP A 302 -2.41 -20.25 -3.43
CA ASP A 302 -1.02 -19.89 -3.73
C ASP A 302 -0.78 -19.76 -5.24
N SER A 303 -1.35 -20.68 -6.03
CA SER A 303 -1.20 -20.68 -7.49
C SER A 303 -1.95 -19.54 -8.17
N LEU A 304 -3.00 -19.02 -7.52
CA LEU A 304 -3.89 -17.99 -8.07
C LEU A 304 -3.44 -16.57 -7.74
N LEU A 305 -2.81 -16.36 -6.58
CA LEU A 305 -2.38 -15.02 -6.15
C LEU A 305 -1.10 -14.60 -6.88
N GLY A 306 -1.26 -13.99 -8.05
CA GLY A 306 -0.17 -13.49 -8.89
C GLY A 306 0.55 -12.26 -8.32
N ASP A 307 1.47 -11.71 -9.10
CA ASP A 307 2.18 -10.47 -8.78
C ASP A 307 1.49 -9.26 -9.41
N GLU A 308 0.39 -8.82 -8.79
CA GLU A 308 -0.60 -7.94 -9.41
C GLU A 308 -0.95 -6.70 -8.58
N ALA A 309 -0.48 -6.61 -7.33
CA ALA A 309 -0.80 -5.54 -6.39
C ALA A 309 0.43 -5.14 -5.57
N LEU A 310 0.42 -3.90 -5.10
CA LEU A 310 1.37 -3.38 -4.13
C LEU A 310 0.81 -3.66 -2.74
N LEU A 311 1.52 -4.44 -1.93
CA LEU A 311 1.07 -4.89 -0.62
C LEU A 311 1.73 -4.12 0.51
N GLN A 312 3.00 -3.71 0.32
CA GLN A 312 3.75 -2.92 1.30
C GLN A 312 4.58 -1.87 0.57
N LEU A 313 4.73 -0.69 1.18
CA LEU A 313 5.54 0.39 0.65
C LEU A 313 6.15 1.19 1.78
N GLN A 314 7.46 1.42 1.73
CA GLN A 314 8.15 2.33 2.62
C GLN A 314 8.77 3.46 1.80
N LEU A 315 8.28 4.68 2.03
CA LEU A 315 8.83 5.90 1.47
C LEU A 315 9.62 6.64 2.54
N ARG A 316 10.86 7.02 2.21
CA ARG A 316 11.74 7.80 3.09
C ARG A 316 12.04 9.16 2.48
N THR A 317 12.28 10.17 3.31
CA THR A 317 12.48 11.53 2.81
C THR A 317 13.77 11.62 1.99
N LEU A 318 13.83 12.53 1.00
CA LEU A 318 15.08 12.86 0.31
C LEU A 318 16.03 13.73 1.15
N ALA A 319 15.76 13.90 2.45
CA ALA A 319 16.60 14.70 3.34
C ALA A 319 18.10 14.30 3.33
N PRO A 320 18.48 13.01 3.21
CA PRO A 320 19.88 12.60 3.11
C PRO A 320 20.62 13.14 1.87
N ALA A 321 19.89 13.64 0.87
CA ALA A 321 20.46 14.33 -0.27
C ALA A 321 21.17 15.64 0.13
N PHE A 322 20.70 16.30 1.19
CA PHE A 322 21.27 17.54 1.70
C PHE A 322 22.42 17.23 2.67
N LYS A 323 23.66 17.52 2.25
CA LYS A 323 24.85 17.32 3.10
C LYS A 323 24.99 18.40 4.17
N ASP A 324 24.58 19.63 3.88
CA ASP A 324 24.52 20.71 4.87
C ASP A 324 23.40 20.45 5.90
N PRO A 325 23.71 20.36 7.22
CA PRO A 325 22.72 20.07 8.25
C PRO A 325 21.59 21.11 8.34
N LYS A 326 21.90 22.40 8.11
CA LYS A 326 20.89 23.47 8.21
C LYS A 326 19.87 23.37 7.07
N ARG A 327 20.32 23.17 5.83
CA ARG A 327 19.46 22.91 4.66
C ARG A 327 18.65 21.63 4.83
N ARG A 328 19.26 20.56 5.35
CA ARG A 328 18.57 19.30 5.63
C ARG A 328 17.41 19.51 6.62
N GLN A 329 17.68 20.21 7.72
CA GLN A 329 16.67 20.50 8.72
C GLN A 329 15.55 21.37 8.14
N TRP A 330 15.90 22.39 7.36
CA TRP A 330 14.93 23.25 6.69
C TRP A 330 14.04 22.48 5.69
N PHE A 331 14.61 21.58 4.90
CA PHE A 331 13.86 20.69 4.01
C PHE A 331 12.86 19.82 4.78
N LEU A 332 13.30 19.23 5.90
CA LEU A 332 12.43 18.41 6.75
C LEU A 332 11.30 19.21 7.39
N GLU A 333 11.59 20.42 7.87
CA GLU A 333 10.60 21.32 8.47
C GLU A 333 9.51 21.71 7.46
N VAL A 334 9.91 22.07 6.23
CA VAL A 334 8.95 22.39 5.17
C VAL A 334 8.09 21.17 4.82
N ILE A 335 8.67 19.98 4.70
CA ILE A 335 7.89 18.75 4.46
C ILE A 335 6.88 18.49 5.57
N ASP A 336 7.31 18.59 6.83
CA ASP A 336 6.48 18.35 8.01
C ASP A 336 5.30 19.33 8.06
N ASN A 337 5.57 20.62 7.82
CA ASN A 337 4.54 21.66 7.77
C ASN A 337 3.55 21.43 6.63
N TYR A 338 4.02 21.01 5.45
CA TYR A 338 3.13 20.66 4.33
C TYR A 338 2.26 19.45 4.68
N PHE A 339 2.81 18.37 5.24
CA PHE A 339 1.99 17.22 5.62
C PHE A 339 0.91 17.58 6.64
N LYS A 340 1.26 18.35 7.67
CA LYS A 340 0.29 18.85 8.66
C LYS A 340 -0.83 19.66 8.00
N LEU A 341 -0.49 20.56 7.08
CA LEU A 341 -1.48 21.34 6.34
C LEU A 341 -2.43 20.47 5.51
N TRP A 342 -1.88 19.48 4.79
CA TRP A 342 -2.67 18.55 3.98
C TRP A 342 -3.55 17.62 4.82
N GLU A 343 -3.07 17.18 5.99
CA GLU A 343 -3.85 16.36 6.91
C GLU A 343 -5.02 17.13 7.56
N VAL A 344 -4.96 18.46 7.65
CA VAL A 344 -6.08 19.26 8.17
C VAL A 344 -7.08 19.63 7.08
N ASN A 345 -6.63 19.83 5.83
CA ASN A 345 -7.46 20.34 4.74
C ASN A 345 -8.19 19.25 3.92
N MET A 346 -7.74 18.00 4.02
CA MET A 346 -8.43 16.81 3.50
C MET A 346 -9.06 16.07 4.66
#